data_AF-A0A820J5S3-F1
#
_entry.id   AF-A0A820J5S3-F1
#
_cell.length_a   1.000
_cell.length_b   1.000
_cell.length_c   1.000
_cell.angle_alpha   90.00
_cell.angle_beta   90.00
_cell.angle_gamma   90.00
#
_symmetry.space_group_name_H-M   'P 1'
#
loop_
_entity.id
_entity.type
_entity.pdbx_description
1 polymer ?
#
loop_
_entity_poly.entity_id
_entity_poly.type
_entity_poly.pdbx_seq_one_letter_code
_entity_poly.pdbx_strand_id
1 'polypeptide(L)'
;NSSIDIFMTEDQKKYYNAIKKMSNKKPTKALPRPRFALARFLFDLTTNQKFDIFKMICVFLNMLCMCLEHYNQSDTYDLVLEYIDHFFVAM
;
A
#
# COMPACT_ATOMS: atom_id res chain seq x y z
N ASN A 1 -13.26 -32.91 -0.02
CA ASN A 1 -13.65 -32.52 1.35
C ASN A 1 -12.41 -32.52 2.20
N SER A 2 -11.82 -31.34 2.36
CA SER A 2 -10.59 -31.17 3.15
C SER A 2 -10.99 -31.22 4.62
N SER A 3 -10.19 -31.82 5.50
CA SER A 3 -10.52 -31.95 6.93
C SER A 3 -10.83 -30.61 7.63
N ILE A 4 -10.41 -29.49 7.04
CA ILE A 4 -10.72 -28.12 7.47
C ILE A 4 -12.22 -27.79 7.32
N ASP A 5 -12.90 -28.36 6.32
CA ASP A 5 -14.33 -28.15 6.07
C ASP A 5 -15.21 -28.71 7.21
N ILE A 6 -14.67 -29.65 8.00
CA ILE A 6 -15.36 -30.29 9.13
C ILE A 6 -15.40 -29.37 10.36
N PHE A 7 -14.46 -28.44 10.50
CA PHE A 7 -14.40 -27.49 11.62
C PHE A 7 -15.12 -26.17 11.36
N MET A 8 -15.66 -25.97 10.16
CA MET A 8 -16.31 -24.72 9.76
C MET A 8 -17.83 -24.85 9.74
N THR A 9 -18.52 -23.83 10.25
CA THR A 9 -19.98 -23.72 10.10
C THR A 9 -20.37 -23.41 8.67
N GLU A 10 -21.64 -23.63 8.32
CA GLU A 10 -22.15 -23.37 6.96
C GLU A 10 -21.96 -21.91 6.53
N ASP A 11 -22.07 -20.96 7.45
CA ASP A 11 -21.86 -19.55 7.14
C ASP A 11 -20.38 -19.19 6.98
N GLN A 12 -19.48 -19.83 7.74
CA GLN A 12 -18.04 -19.70 7.55
C GLN A 12 -17.60 -20.25 6.19
N LYS A 13 -18.20 -21.37 5.73
CA LYS A 13 -17.94 -21.93 4.39
C LYS A 13 -18.38 -20.98 3.29
N LYS A 14 -19.57 -20.36 3.41
CA LYS A 14 -20.03 -19.34 2.46
C LYS A 14 -19.08 -18.15 2.41
N TYR A 15 -18.66 -17.64 3.56
CA TYR A 15 -17.71 -16.53 3.66
C TYR A 15 -16.34 -16.88 3.04
N TYR A 16 -15.80 -18.07 3.36
CA TYR A 16 -14.55 -18.57 2.78
C TYR A 16 -14.64 -18.67 1.26
N ASN A 17 -15.73 -19.22 0.73
CA ASN A 17 -15.95 -19.32 -0.71
C ASN A 17 -16.06 -17.94 -1.39
N ALA A 18 -16.68 -16.96 -0.72
CA ALA A 18 -16.74 -15.58 -1.21
C ALA A 18 -15.34 -14.95 -1.30
N ILE A 19 -14.52 -15.10 -0.26
CA ILE A 19 -13.14 -14.59 -0.25
C ILE A 19 -12.30 -15.28 -1.33
N LYS A 20 -12.38 -16.60 -1.43
CA LYS A 20 -11.64 -17.38 -2.42
C LYS A 20 -11.99 -16.96 -3.85
N LYS A 21 -13.28 -16.68 -4.11
CA LYS A 21 -13.74 -16.16 -5.40
C LYS A 21 -13.19 -14.76 -5.70
N MET A 22 -13.10 -13.90 -4.69
CA MET A 22 -12.49 -12.57 -4.83
C MET A 22 -10.97 -12.67 -5.09
N SER A 23 -10.26 -13.53 -4.37
CA SER A 23 -8.83 -13.77 -4.57
C SER A 23 -8.49 -14.30 -5.97
N ASN A 24 -9.37 -15.11 -6.56
CA ASN A 24 -9.16 -15.65 -7.92
C ASN A 24 -9.51 -14.66 -9.03
N LYS A 25 -10.13 -13.52 -8.71
CA LYS A 25 -10.51 -12.51 -9.70
C LYS A 25 -9.28 -11.64 -9.99
N LYS A 26 -8.68 -11.82 -11.17
CA LYS A 26 -7.63 -10.91 -11.64
C LYS A 26 -8.20 -9.48 -11.74
N PRO A 27 -7.46 -8.45 -11.31
CA PRO A 27 -7.90 -7.07 -11.46
C PRO A 27 -8.13 -6.77 -12.95
N THR A 28 -9.28 -6.17 -13.27
CA THR A 28 -9.69 -5.88 -14.64
C THR A 28 -8.88 -4.73 -15.24
N LYS A 29 -8.48 -4.93 -16.51
CA LYS A 29 -7.82 -4.05 -17.51
C LYS A 29 -7.23 -2.71 -17.01
N ALA A 30 -5.94 -2.51 -17.32
CA ALA A 30 -5.25 -1.23 -17.20
C ALA A 30 -6.09 -0.06 -17.73
N LEU A 31 -6.10 1.04 -16.97
CA LEU A 31 -6.82 2.27 -17.30
C LEU A 31 -6.43 2.77 -18.71
N PRO A 32 -7.40 3.24 -19.52
CA PRO A 32 -7.10 3.74 -20.85
C PRO A 32 -6.23 5.00 -20.76
N ARG A 33 -5.17 5.05 -21.58
CA ARG A 33 -4.23 6.16 -21.59
C ARG A 33 -4.93 7.48 -21.97
N PRO A 34 -4.74 8.58 -21.22
CA PRO A 34 -5.36 9.87 -21.52
C PRO A 34 -4.96 10.43 -22.89
N ARG A 35 -5.82 11.28 -23.46
CA ARG A 35 -5.60 11.96 -24.75
C ARG A 35 -4.82 13.27 -24.62
N PHE A 36 -4.99 14.00 -23.51
CA PHE A 36 -4.30 15.27 -23.27
C PHE A 36 -2.83 15.05 -22.89
N ALA A 37 -1.92 15.85 -23.46
CA ALA A 37 -0.48 15.63 -23.36
C ALA A 37 0.04 15.63 -21.91
N LEU A 38 -0.39 16.60 -21.09
CA LEU A 38 0.02 16.67 -19.68
C LEU A 38 -0.51 15.47 -18.88
N ALA A 39 -1.78 15.12 -19.07
CA ALA A 39 -2.39 13.98 -18.38
C ALA A 39 -1.74 12.66 -18.79
N ARG A 40 -1.33 12.54 -20.05
CA ARG A 40 -0.58 11.40 -20.56
C ARG A 40 0.81 11.32 -19.91
N PHE A 41 1.52 12.43 -19.80
CA PHE A 41 2.82 12.48 -19.12
C PHE A 41 2.71 12.05 -17.65
N LEU A 42 1.75 12.60 -16.91
CA LEU A 42 1.50 12.21 -15.52
C LEU A 42 1.10 10.74 -15.41
N PHE A 43 0.23 10.24 -16.30
CA PHE A 43 -0.16 8.82 -16.33
C PHE A 43 1.04 7.90 -16.55
N ASP A 44 1.90 8.22 -17.51
CA ASP A 44 3.09 7.40 -17.80
C ASP A 44 4.10 7.44 -16.64
N LEU A 45 4.20 8.56 -15.93
CA LEU A 45 5.02 8.70 -14.72
C LEU A 45 4.45 7.86 -13.57
N THR A 46 3.14 7.98 -13.28
CA THR A 46 2.52 7.29 -12.13
C THR A 46 2.31 5.80 -12.34
N THR A 47 2.26 5.34 -13.59
CA THR A 47 2.08 3.92 -13.95
C THR A 47 3.43 3.21 -14.15
N ASN A 48 4.55 3.91 -13.95
CA ASN A 48 5.87 3.33 -14.08
C ASN A 48 6.23 2.48 -12.85
N GLN A 49 6.75 1.26 -13.06
CA GLN A 49 7.20 0.38 -11.98
C GLN A 49 8.21 1.04 -11.03
N LYS A 50 9.05 1.95 -11.54
CA LYS A 50 10.01 2.69 -10.70
C LYS A 50 9.31 3.59 -9.69
N PHE A 51 8.19 4.19 -10.08
CA PHE A 51 7.38 5.02 -9.21
C PHE A 51 6.63 4.19 -8.16
N ASP A 52 6.17 2.99 -8.53
CA ASP A 52 5.60 2.03 -7.58
C ASP A 52 6.63 1.59 -6.52
N ILE A 53 7.87 1.30 -6.94
CA ILE A 53 8.97 0.97 -6.03
C ILE A 53 9.30 2.17 -5.13
N PHE A 54 9.33 3.39 -5.67
CA PHE A 54 9.57 4.60 -4.89
C PHE A 54 8.56 4.76 -3.76
N LYS A 55 7.26 4.65 -4.05
CA LYS A 55 6.20 4.69 -3.02
C LYS A 55 6.36 3.61 -1.96
N MET A 56 6.70 2.39 -2.36
CA MET A 56 6.94 1.29 -1.43
C MET A 56 8.08 1.59 -0.46
N ILE A 57 9.17 2.19 -0.96
CA ILE A 57 10.30 2.63 -0.13
C ILE A 57 9.86 3.74 0.82
N CYS A 58 9.08 4.72 0.35
CA CYS A 58 8.57 5.81 1.20
C CYS A 58 7.74 5.28 2.38
N VAL A 59 6.79 4.36 2.13
CA VAL A 59 6.00 3.74 3.21
C VAL A 59 6.87 2.97 4.20
N PHE A 60 7.88 2.25 3.69
CA PHE A 60 8.83 1.54 4.54
C PHE A 60 9.69 2.48 5.39
N LEU A 61 10.18 3.59 4.82
CA LEU A 61 10.94 4.60 5.54
C LEU A 61 10.09 5.27 6.61
N ASN A 62 8.82 5.58 6.35
CA ASN A 62 7.90 6.11 7.35
C ASN A 62 7.72 5.14 8.55
N MET A 63 7.59 3.84 8.26
CA MET A 63 7.55 2.82 9.31
C MET A 63 8.86 2.78 10.11
N LEU A 64 10.02 2.90 9.45
CA LEU A 64 11.31 2.96 10.14
C LEU A 64 11.47 4.21 11.01
N CYS A 65 11.04 5.39 10.55
CA CYS A 65 11.11 6.63 11.32
C CYS A 65 10.37 6.48 12.66
N MET A 66 9.15 5.93 12.64
CA MET A 66 8.38 5.62 13.85
C MET A 66 9.05 4.56 14.74
N CYS A 67 9.74 3.58 14.15
CA CYS A 67 10.47 2.57 14.92
C CYS A 67 11.75 3.10 15.58
N LEU A 68 12.34 4.17 15.05
CA LEU A 68 13.57 4.76 15.56
C LEU A 68 13.33 5.86 16.61
N GLU A 69 12.08 6.30 16.76
CA GLU A 69 11.67 7.22 17.81
C GLU A 69 11.99 6.64 19.19
N HIS A 70 12.67 7.42 20.03
CA HIS A 70 13.09 6.96 21.35
C HIS A 70 12.93 8.04 22.42
N TYR A 71 12.75 7.60 23.68
CA TYR A 71 12.60 8.50 24.80
C TYR A 71 13.87 9.35 25.01
N ASN A 72 13.69 10.65 25.22
CA ASN A 72 14.77 11.63 25.46
C ASN A 72 15.74 11.78 24.27
N GLN A 73 15.21 11.83 23.04
CA GLN A 73 15.96 12.17 21.84
C GLN A 73 16.38 13.64 21.81
N SER A 74 17.41 13.96 21.02
CA SER A 74 17.90 15.35 20.95
C SER A 74 16.91 16.22 20.18
N ASP A 75 16.83 17.52 20.53
CA ASP A 75 15.95 18.48 19.85
C ASP A 75 16.14 18.49 18.32
N THR A 76 17.36 18.26 17.85
CA THR A 76 17.67 18.15 16.42
C THR A 76 17.07 16.90 15.77
N TYR A 77 16.98 15.81 16.51
CA TYR A 77 16.42 14.54 16.04
C TYR A 77 14.89 14.59 15.99
N ASP A 78 14.27 15.18 17.02
CA ASP A 78 12.83 15.48 17.04
C ASP A 78 12.41 16.32 15.84
N LEU A 79 13.13 17.42 15.58
CA LEU A 79 12.84 18.33 14.47
C LEU A 79 12.95 17.60 13.11
N VAL A 80 13.96 16.73 12.95
CA VAL A 80 14.15 15.96 11.72
C VAL A 80 13.03 14.95 11.53
N LEU A 81 12.61 14.24 12.58
CA LEU A 81 11.49 13.31 12.52
C LEU A 81 10.18 14.05 12.20
N GLU A 82 9.95 15.22 12.77
CA GLU A 82 8.77 16.06 12.50
C GLU A 82 8.71 16.49 11.02
N TYR A 83 9.84 16.93 10.44
CA TYR A 83 9.90 17.27 9.02
C TYR A 83 9.63 16.06 8.12
N ILE A 84 10.15 14.89 8.50
CA ILE A 84 9.95 13.65 7.74
C ILE A 84 8.49 13.19 7.80
N ASP A 85 7.86 13.24 8.98
CA ASP A 85 6.43 12.93 9.16
C ASP A 85 5.55 13.87 8.33
N HIS A 86 5.82 15.18 8.39
CA HIS A 86 5.08 16.16 7.59
C HIS A 86 5.26 15.93 6.07
N PHE A 87 6.47 15.56 5.63
CA PHE A 87 6.73 15.21 4.24
C PHE A 87 5.94 13.96 3.80
N PHE A 88 5.86 12.93 4.64
CA PHE A 88 5.08 11.73 4.33
C PHE A 88 3.57 11.96 4.31
N VAL A 89 3.05 12.85 5.15
CA VAL A 89 1.63 13.24 5.14
C VAL A 89 1.26 14.06 3.90
N ALA A 90 2.18 14.90 3.41
CA ALA A 90 1.96 15.76 2.26
C ALA A 90 2.11 15.06 0.90
N MET A 91 2.83 13.93 0.85
CA MET A 91 3.09 13.12 -0.36
C MET A 91 1.85 12.32 -0.80
#